data_AF-A0A832Z573-F1
#
_entry.id   AF-A0A832Z573-F1
#
_cell.length_a   1.000
_cell.length_b   1.000
_cell.length_c   1.000
_cell.angle_alpha   90.00
_cell.angle_beta   90.00
_cell.angle_gamma   90.00
#
_symmetry.space_group_name_H-M   'P 1'
#
loop_
_entity.id
_entity.type
_entity.pdbx_description
1 polymer ?
#
loop_
_entity_poly.entity_id
_entity_poly.type
_entity_poly.pdbx_seq_one_letter_code
_entity_poly.pdbx_strand_id
1 'polypeptide(L)'
;AALGDRWLASRYALAEAERSYKRLQNESPKTVEVLAKILGVNITCLAEPYREPIAIVNNVTIYRQYEFRIHFLDYVRVAQRLLGDPTWRPANLPVVQGYVYLAKKQVARLLKEAITIYIERSITGFHIELKTLPPLVKDYIETIKDLLSKHRKPKMVKTSDKKYFVKLPEGMVLIEAFPPCMKDVYDALLRGENLSHHQRFAIATFMLNIGATVDQVVDLFKNVPDFNEKTTRYQVEHLAGLRGSQKKYLTYSCEKMRTLGLCHGDCGVKNPIVAYYRNASKIVKQSRKQEASP
;
A
#
# COMPACT_ATOMS: atom_id res chain seq x y z
N ALA A 1 12.33 12.73 -5.81
CA ALA A 1 13.67 12.44 -5.29
C ALA A 1 14.02 13.42 -4.16
N ALA A 2 14.24 14.71 -4.45
CA ALA A 2 14.63 15.71 -3.45
C ALA A 2 13.69 15.84 -2.23
N LEU A 3 12.37 15.69 -2.41
CA LEU A 3 11.40 15.72 -1.30
C LEU A 3 11.54 14.56 -0.30
N GLY A 4 12.18 13.44 -0.67
CA GLY A 4 12.26 12.23 0.15
C GLY A 4 10.90 11.55 0.45
N ASP A 5 9.78 12.09 -0.03
CA ASP A 5 8.44 11.56 0.26
C ASP A 5 8.12 10.35 -0.64
N ARG A 6 8.20 9.15 -0.04
CA ARG A 6 7.92 7.87 -0.71
C ARG A 6 6.46 7.71 -1.11
N TRP A 7 5.52 8.31 -0.38
CA TRP A 7 4.09 8.24 -0.69
C TRP A 7 3.77 9.05 -1.95
N LEU A 8 4.30 10.28 -2.05
CA LEU A 8 4.14 11.10 -3.25
C LEU A 8 4.82 10.43 -4.45
N ALA A 9 6.02 9.87 -4.26
CA ALA A 9 6.72 9.16 -5.33
C ALA A 9 5.87 8.00 -5.90
N SER A 10 5.26 7.18 -5.03
CA SER A 10 4.40 6.08 -5.46
C SER A 10 3.10 6.58 -6.12
N ARG A 11 2.48 7.65 -5.60
CA ARG A 11 1.29 8.27 -6.21
C ARG A 11 1.57 8.86 -7.59
N TYR A 12 2.71 9.51 -7.74
CA TYR A 12 3.18 10.04 -9.03
C TYR A 12 3.44 8.90 -10.02
N ALA A 13 4.18 7.87 -9.59
CA ALA A 13 4.46 6.69 -10.43
C ALA A 13 3.18 6.02 -10.92
N LEU A 14 2.18 5.83 -10.04
CA LEU A 14 0.89 5.26 -10.42
C LEU A 14 0.12 6.15 -11.40
N ALA A 15 0.14 7.47 -11.21
CA ALA A 15 -0.54 8.42 -12.10
C ALA A 15 0.07 8.41 -13.52
N GLU A 16 1.40 8.45 -13.62
CA GLU A 16 2.09 8.36 -14.91
C GLU A 16 1.96 6.98 -15.57
N ALA A 17 1.93 5.90 -14.78
CA ALA A 17 1.67 4.57 -15.29
C ALA A 17 0.24 4.44 -15.83
N GLU A 18 -0.77 5.04 -15.17
CA GLU A 18 -2.15 5.09 -15.65
C GLU A 18 -2.27 5.87 -16.97
N ARG A 19 -1.55 7.01 -17.07
CA ARG A 19 -1.50 7.79 -18.31
C ARG A 19 -0.86 6.99 -19.45
N SER A 20 0.25 6.32 -19.17
CA SER A 20 0.94 5.46 -20.12
C SER A 20 0.08 4.28 -20.56
N TYR A 21 -0.65 3.64 -19.63
CA TYR A 21 -1.58 2.55 -19.92
C TYR A 21 -2.65 2.95 -20.96
N LYS A 22 -3.25 4.13 -20.81
CA LYS A 22 -4.24 4.65 -21.77
C LYS A 22 -3.65 4.86 -23.16
N ARG A 23 -2.41 5.34 -23.25
CA ARG A 23 -1.70 5.51 -24.53
C ARG A 23 -1.38 4.16 -25.18
N LEU A 24 -0.83 3.22 -24.41
CA LEU A 24 -0.47 1.87 -24.89
C LEU A 24 -1.65 1.11 -25.51
N GLN A 25 -2.88 1.36 -25.07
CA GLN A 25 -4.06 0.74 -25.68
C GLN A 25 -4.28 1.15 -27.15
N ASN A 26 -3.87 2.36 -27.51
CA ASN A 26 -4.04 2.93 -28.85
C ASN A 26 -2.83 2.70 -29.75
N GLU A 27 -1.70 2.26 -29.20
CA GLU A 27 -0.47 2.00 -29.95
C GLU A 27 -0.54 0.73 -30.79
N SER A 28 0.23 0.65 -31.88
CA SER A 28 0.31 -0.59 -32.66
C SER A 28 0.93 -1.74 -31.81
N PRO A 29 0.57 -3.02 -32.05
CA PRO A 29 1.17 -4.14 -31.34
C PRO A 29 2.70 -4.15 -31.42
N LYS A 30 3.27 -3.74 -32.56
CA LYS A 30 4.71 -3.66 -32.75
C LYS A 30 5.35 -2.55 -31.93
N THR A 31 4.71 -1.39 -31.84
CA THR A 31 5.15 -0.29 -30.96
C THR A 31 5.15 -0.74 -29.50
N VAL A 32 4.10 -1.45 -29.06
CA VAL A 32 4.00 -1.99 -27.69
C VAL A 32 5.14 -2.95 -27.38
N GLU A 33 5.53 -3.81 -28.33
CA GLU A 33 6.69 -4.70 -28.19
C GLU A 33 7.99 -3.92 -27.96
N VAL A 34 8.25 -2.89 -28.76
CA VAL A 34 9.46 -2.06 -28.63
C VAL A 34 9.50 -1.37 -27.26
N LEU A 35 8.39 -0.75 -26.84
CA LEU A 35 8.28 -0.10 -25.54
C LEU A 35 8.46 -1.09 -24.38
N ALA A 36 7.93 -2.31 -24.50
CA ALA A 36 8.14 -3.37 -23.51
C ALA A 36 9.62 -3.70 -23.33
N LYS A 37 10.36 -3.85 -24.43
CA LYS A 37 11.81 -4.15 -24.40
C LYS A 37 12.62 -3.04 -23.76
N ILE A 38 12.28 -1.77 -24.02
CA ILE A 38 12.93 -0.61 -23.35
C ILE A 38 12.74 -0.68 -21.84
N LEU A 39 11.60 -1.17 -21.36
CA LEU A 39 11.30 -1.36 -19.94
C LEU A 39 11.92 -2.64 -19.34
N GLY A 40 12.74 -3.38 -20.10
CA GLY A 40 13.32 -4.65 -19.66
C GLY A 40 12.32 -5.81 -19.62
N VAL A 41 11.21 -5.70 -20.36
CA VAL A 41 10.19 -6.74 -20.48
C VAL A 41 10.27 -7.38 -21.86
N ASN A 42 10.80 -8.61 -21.93
CA ASN A 42 10.99 -9.35 -23.18
C ASN A 42 9.69 -9.97 -23.70
N ILE A 43 8.83 -9.12 -24.26
CA ILE A 43 7.60 -9.55 -24.96
C ILE A 43 7.90 -9.61 -26.46
N THR A 44 7.27 -10.56 -27.15
CA THR A 44 7.30 -10.65 -28.62
C THR A 44 5.89 -10.52 -29.16
N CYS A 45 5.68 -9.63 -30.13
CA CYS A 45 4.46 -9.58 -30.93
C CYS A 45 4.52 -10.71 -31.97
N LEU A 46 3.43 -11.47 -32.11
CA LEU A 46 3.33 -12.57 -33.05
C LEU A 46 2.87 -12.05 -34.42
N ALA A 47 3.39 -12.65 -35.49
CA ALA A 47 2.88 -12.38 -36.84
C ALA A 47 1.46 -12.93 -37.01
N GLU A 48 1.20 -14.10 -36.44
CA GLU A 48 -0.13 -14.71 -36.34
C GLU A 48 -0.51 -14.88 -34.87
N PRO A 49 -1.67 -14.37 -34.42
CA PRO A 49 -2.06 -14.46 -33.02
C PRO A 49 -2.37 -15.92 -32.65
N TYR A 50 -2.00 -16.29 -31.43
CA TYR A 50 -2.45 -17.56 -30.86
C TYR A 50 -3.96 -17.49 -30.64
N ARG A 51 -4.67 -18.55 -31.05
CA ARG A 51 -6.14 -18.64 -31.01
C ARG A 51 -6.57 -19.74 -30.07
N GLU A 52 -7.42 -19.39 -29.11
CA GLU A 52 -8.03 -20.34 -28.18
C GLU A 52 -9.55 -20.35 -28.43
N PRO A 53 -10.17 -21.51 -28.73
CA PRO A 53 -11.62 -21.59 -28.90
C PRO A 53 -12.33 -21.35 -27.56
N ILE A 54 -13.33 -20.46 -27.56
CA ILE A 54 -14.08 -20.10 -26.34
C ILE A 54 -15.52 -20.65 -26.39
N ALA A 55 -16.15 -20.62 -27.56
CA ALA A 55 -17.55 -20.97 -27.73
C ALA A 55 -17.84 -21.38 -29.17
N ILE A 56 -18.95 -22.08 -29.38
CA ILE A 56 -19.53 -22.36 -30.69
C ILE A 56 -20.91 -21.73 -30.72
N VAL A 57 -21.17 -20.88 -31.72
CA VAL A 57 -22.46 -20.22 -31.93
C VAL A 57 -22.87 -20.42 -33.38
N ASN A 58 -24.03 -21.02 -33.63
CA ASN A 58 -24.54 -21.32 -34.98
C ASN A 58 -23.51 -22.06 -35.87
N ASN A 59 -22.86 -23.11 -35.33
CA ASN A 59 -21.76 -23.85 -35.98
C ASN A 59 -20.50 -23.02 -36.31
N VAL A 60 -20.38 -21.78 -35.82
CA VAL A 60 -19.17 -20.96 -35.94
C VAL A 60 -18.40 -20.98 -34.62
N THR A 61 -17.13 -21.38 -34.67
CA THR A 61 -16.26 -21.35 -33.50
C THR A 61 -15.75 -19.92 -33.25
N ILE A 62 -16.00 -19.40 -32.05
CA ILE A 62 -15.52 -18.10 -31.58
C ILE A 62 -14.18 -18.30 -30.88
N TYR A 63 -13.16 -17.56 -31.31
CA TYR A 63 -11.81 -17.64 -30.76
C TYR A 63 -11.44 -16.40 -29.96
N ARG A 64 -10.69 -16.59 -28.87
CA ARG A 64 -9.90 -15.54 -28.24
C ARG A 64 -8.57 -15.44 -28.97
N GLN A 65 -8.13 -14.23 -29.25
CA GLN A 65 -6.85 -13.97 -29.89
C GLN A 65 -5.85 -13.38 -28.91
N TYR A 66 -4.62 -13.89 -28.98
CA TYR A 66 -3.49 -13.46 -28.18
C TYR A 66 -2.34 -13.07 -29.11
N GLU A 67 -2.10 -11.77 -29.22
CA GLU A 67 -1.14 -11.19 -30.18
C GLU A 67 0.30 -11.24 -29.66
N PHE A 68 0.50 -11.55 -28.38
CA PHE A 68 1.81 -11.50 -27.73
C PHE A 68 2.15 -12.78 -27.00
N ARG A 69 3.45 -13.03 -26.88
CA ARG A 69 4.00 -14.04 -25.98
C ARG A 69 5.12 -13.48 -25.11
N ILE A 70 5.28 -14.06 -23.94
CA ILE A 70 6.35 -13.77 -22.98
C ILE A 70 6.83 -15.08 -22.36
N HIS A 71 8.14 -15.23 -22.15
CA HIS A 71 8.67 -16.42 -21.49
C HIS A 71 8.12 -16.52 -20.05
N PHE A 72 7.77 -17.72 -19.61
CA PHE A 72 7.10 -17.95 -18.33
C PHE A 72 7.82 -17.28 -17.14
N LEU A 73 9.15 -17.39 -17.07
CA LEU A 73 9.93 -16.78 -15.99
C LEU A 73 9.87 -15.24 -16.01
N ASP A 74 9.92 -14.63 -17.20
CA ASP A 74 9.80 -13.19 -17.34
C ASP A 74 8.38 -12.71 -16.99
N TYR A 75 7.35 -13.50 -17.33
CA TYR A 75 5.98 -13.23 -16.94
C TYR A 75 5.83 -13.18 -15.41
N VAL A 76 6.25 -14.23 -14.70
CA VAL A 76 6.12 -14.29 -13.23
C VAL A 76 6.87 -13.14 -12.56
N ARG A 77 8.06 -12.78 -13.06
CA ARG A 77 8.84 -11.64 -12.55
C ARG A 77 8.07 -10.32 -12.65
N VAL A 78 7.47 -10.05 -13.80
CA VAL A 78 6.81 -8.75 -14.07
C VAL A 78 5.39 -8.72 -13.50
N ALA A 79 4.68 -9.84 -13.53
CA ALA A 79 3.31 -9.96 -13.04
C ALA A 79 3.21 -10.12 -11.52
N GLN A 80 4.31 -10.10 -10.76
CA GLN A 80 4.35 -10.42 -9.32
C GLN A 80 3.27 -9.67 -8.50
N ARG A 81 3.04 -8.37 -8.77
CA ARG A 81 2.01 -7.58 -8.06
C ARG A 81 0.57 -7.88 -8.52
N LEU A 82 0.40 -8.58 -9.64
CA LEU A 82 -0.89 -8.95 -10.24
C LEU A 82 -1.33 -10.37 -9.86
N LEU A 83 -0.42 -11.27 -9.47
CA LEU A 83 -0.71 -12.69 -9.19
C LEU A 83 -1.76 -12.93 -8.08
N GLY A 84 -2.05 -11.93 -7.26
CA GLY A 84 -3.14 -11.97 -6.27
C GLY A 84 -4.53 -12.06 -6.91
N ASP A 85 -4.68 -11.53 -8.12
CA ASP A 85 -5.87 -11.67 -8.95
C ASP A 85 -5.79 -13.00 -9.74
N PRO A 86 -6.77 -13.92 -9.58
CA PRO A 86 -6.79 -15.19 -10.30
C PRO A 86 -6.62 -15.06 -11.82
N THR A 87 -7.08 -13.97 -12.43
CA THR A 87 -6.98 -13.76 -13.90
C THR A 87 -5.54 -13.59 -14.40
N TRP A 88 -4.60 -13.34 -13.49
CA TRP A 88 -3.16 -13.19 -13.77
C TRP A 88 -2.34 -14.41 -13.35
N ARG A 89 -2.98 -15.46 -12.84
CA ARG A 89 -2.27 -16.70 -12.52
C ARG A 89 -1.93 -17.42 -13.83
N PRO A 90 -0.70 -17.89 -14.04
CA PRO A 90 -0.34 -18.62 -15.26
C PRO A 90 -1.23 -19.83 -15.55
N ALA A 91 -1.77 -20.48 -14.50
CA ALA A 91 -2.71 -21.60 -14.64
C ALA A 91 -4.04 -21.21 -15.34
N ASN A 92 -4.36 -19.91 -15.40
CA ASN A 92 -5.58 -19.38 -16.02
C ASN A 92 -5.27 -18.64 -17.34
N LEU A 93 -4.09 -18.85 -17.92
CA LEU A 93 -3.64 -18.27 -19.18
C LEU A 93 -3.15 -19.38 -20.12
N PRO A 94 -3.18 -19.16 -21.45
CA PRO A 94 -2.60 -20.14 -22.36
C PRO A 94 -1.09 -20.17 -22.17
N VAL A 95 -0.56 -21.33 -21.79
CA VAL A 95 0.86 -21.58 -21.65
C VAL A 95 1.26 -22.73 -22.56
N VAL A 96 2.06 -22.44 -23.57
CA VAL A 96 2.51 -23.43 -24.57
C VAL A 96 4.01 -23.30 -24.75
N GLN A 97 4.73 -24.42 -24.65
CA GLN A 97 6.19 -24.49 -24.85
C GLN A 97 6.99 -23.47 -24.00
N GLY A 98 6.56 -23.25 -22.75
CA GLY A 98 7.24 -22.32 -21.84
C GLY A 98 6.91 -20.83 -22.05
N TYR A 99 5.97 -20.50 -22.94
CA TYR A 99 5.51 -19.14 -23.18
C TYR A 99 4.08 -18.93 -22.71
N VAL A 100 3.84 -17.80 -22.07
CA VAL A 100 2.50 -17.31 -21.70
C VAL A 100 2.00 -16.40 -22.82
N TYR A 101 0.80 -16.66 -23.30
CA TYR A 101 0.18 -15.88 -24.38
C TYR A 101 -0.77 -14.83 -23.82
N LEU A 102 -0.66 -13.60 -24.34
CA LEU A 102 -1.36 -12.43 -23.81
C LEU A 102 -2.00 -11.62 -24.94
N ALA A 103 -3.23 -11.16 -24.73
CA ALA A 103 -3.87 -10.16 -25.59
C ALA A 103 -3.30 -8.77 -25.30
N LYS A 104 -3.40 -7.83 -26.26
CA LYS A 104 -2.90 -6.45 -26.10
C LYS A 104 -3.34 -5.77 -24.80
N LYS A 105 -4.60 -5.94 -24.39
CA LYS A 105 -5.12 -5.37 -23.13
C LYS A 105 -4.38 -5.90 -21.90
N GLN A 106 -4.05 -7.19 -21.90
CA GLN A 106 -3.27 -7.82 -20.83
C GLN A 106 -1.82 -7.32 -20.86
N VAL A 107 -1.20 -7.23 -22.05
CA VAL A 107 0.14 -6.66 -22.17
C VAL A 107 0.18 -5.21 -21.67
N ALA A 108 -0.77 -4.36 -22.06
CA ALA A 108 -0.83 -2.99 -21.57
C ALA A 108 -0.95 -2.92 -20.05
N ARG A 109 -1.77 -3.78 -19.42
CA ARG A 109 -1.92 -3.82 -17.96
C ARG A 109 -0.66 -4.35 -17.25
N LEU A 110 0.05 -5.29 -17.85
CA LEU A 110 1.34 -5.79 -17.39
C LEU A 110 2.41 -4.68 -17.46
N LEU A 111 2.48 -3.97 -18.59
CA LEU A 111 3.41 -2.85 -18.78
C LEU A 111 3.11 -1.69 -17.85
N LYS A 112 1.84 -1.43 -17.50
CA LYS A 112 1.49 -0.45 -16.45
C LYS A 112 2.22 -0.77 -15.13
N GLU A 113 2.30 -2.05 -14.76
CA GLU A 113 3.01 -2.46 -13.56
C GLU A 113 4.52 -2.26 -13.70
N ALA A 114 5.08 -2.67 -14.84
CA ALA A 114 6.50 -2.46 -15.14
C ALA A 114 6.89 -0.96 -15.10
N ILE A 115 6.08 -0.09 -15.68
CA ILE A 115 6.28 1.37 -15.68
C ILE A 115 6.20 1.93 -14.25
N THR A 116 5.24 1.47 -13.44
CA THR A 116 5.12 1.90 -12.04
C THR A 116 6.41 1.59 -11.28
N ILE A 117 6.91 0.36 -11.39
CA ILE A 117 8.16 -0.08 -10.75
C ILE A 117 9.36 0.69 -11.29
N TYR A 118 9.42 0.91 -12.60
CA TYR A 118 10.48 1.67 -13.25
C TYR A 118 10.56 3.11 -12.71
N ILE A 119 9.44 3.82 -12.65
CA ILE A 119 9.40 5.20 -12.14
C ILE A 119 9.74 5.24 -10.65
N GLU A 120 9.20 4.32 -9.83
CA GLU A 120 9.53 4.24 -8.40
C GLU A 120 11.03 4.02 -8.17
N ARG A 121 11.65 3.10 -8.92
CA ARG A 121 13.11 2.85 -8.86
C ARG A 121 13.93 4.04 -9.33
N SER A 122 13.54 4.66 -10.44
CA SER A 122 14.22 5.86 -10.94
C SER A 122 14.18 6.97 -9.89
N ILE A 123 13.03 7.24 -9.27
CA ILE A 123 12.91 8.31 -8.26
C ILE A 123 13.71 8.00 -6.97
N THR A 124 13.75 6.74 -6.55
CA THR A 124 14.44 6.32 -5.31
C THR A 124 15.94 6.08 -5.51
N GLY A 125 16.38 5.84 -6.73
CA GLY A 125 17.81 5.70 -7.08
C GLY A 125 18.58 7.02 -7.03
N PHE A 126 17.91 8.16 -7.19
CA PHE A 126 18.55 9.48 -7.07
C PHE A 126 18.70 9.89 -5.59
N HIS A 127 19.94 9.89 -5.10
CA HIS A 127 20.30 10.62 -3.88
C HIS A 127 20.63 12.05 -4.25
N ILE A 128 19.74 12.98 -3.90
CA ILE A 128 19.94 14.42 -4.11
C ILE A 128 20.24 15.05 -2.76
N GLU A 129 21.44 15.62 -2.62
CA GLU A 129 21.79 16.40 -1.45
C GLU A 129 21.04 17.74 -1.47
N LEU A 130 20.15 17.96 -0.50
CA LEU A 130 19.35 19.19 -0.43
C LEU A 130 20.21 20.47 -0.35
N LYS A 131 21.44 20.35 0.15
CA LYS A 131 22.39 21.47 0.30
C LYS A 131 22.85 22.01 -1.06
N THR A 132 22.95 21.16 -2.08
CA THR A 132 23.46 21.52 -3.42
C THR A 132 22.36 22.06 -4.35
N LEU A 133 21.11 22.10 -3.91
CA LEU A 133 20.01 22.58 -4.74
C LEU A 133 19.99 24.12 -4.86
N PRO A 134 19.76 24.66 -6.07
CA PRO A 134 19.54 26.08 -6.28
C PRO A 134 18.36 26.63 -5.44
N PRO A 135 18.40 27.90 -4.98
CA PRO A 135 17.35 28.49 -4.15
C PRO A 135 15.94 28.34 -4.73
N LEU A 136 15.77 28.64 -6.03
CA LEU A 136 14.50 28.48 -6.74
C LEU A 136 13.88 27.09 -6.56
N VAL A 137 14.69 26.03 -6.59
CA VAL A 137 14.22 24.65 -6.44
C VAL A 137 13.81 24.37 -4.99
N LYS A 138 14.47 24.98 -4.01
CA LYS A 138 14.11 24.86 -2.59
C LYS A 138 12.72 25.48 -2.33
N ASP A 139 12.44 26.64 -2.92
CA ASP A 139 11.14 27.31 -2.79
C ASP A 139 10.00 26.44 -3.37
N TYR A 140 10.23 25.80 -4.52
CA TYR A 140 9.28 24.83 -5.09
C TYR A 140 9.08 23.61 -4.19
N ILE A 141 10.15 23.08 -3.57
CA ILE A 141 10.06 21.96 -2.62
C ILE A 141 9.19 22.35 -1.43
N GLU A 142 9.38 23.55 -0.86
CA GLU A 142 8.57 24.04 0.26
C GLU A 142 7.11 24.24 -0.13
N THR A 143 6.87 24.81 -1.31
CA THR A 143 5.51 24.95 -1.88
C THR A 143 4.83 23.58 -2.02
N ILE A 144 5.55 22.58 -2.54
CA ILE A 144 5.01 21.22 -2.68
C ILE A 144 4.75 20.59 -1.31
N LYS A 145 5.63 20.79 -0.31
CA LYS A 145 5.40 20.33 1.07
C LYS A 145 4.14 20.94 1.68
N ASP A 146 3.93 22.24 1.49
CA ASP A 146 2.71 22.91 1.95
C ASP A 146 1.45 22.36 1.25
N LEU A 147 1.48 22.22 -0.09
CA LEU A 147 0.39 21.62 -0.85
C LEU A 147 0.12 20.16 -0.43
N LEU A 148 1.17 19.38 -0.19
CA LEU A 148 1.06 18.03 0.36
C LEU A 148 0.41 18.07 1.73
N SER A 149 0.78 18.98 2.62
CA SER A 149 0.18 19.10 3.95
C SER A 149 -1.33 19.38 3.89
N LYS A 150 -1.78 20.10 2.84
CA LYS A 150 -3.19 20.42 2.56
C LYS A 150 -3.95 19.24 1.92
N HIS A 151 -3.29 18.46 1.04
CA HIS A 151 -3.90 17.37 0.27
C HIS A 151 -3.75 15.98 0.89
N ARG A 152 -2.77 15.80 1.78
CA ARG A 152 -2.60 14.63 2.63
C ARG A 152 -3.67 14.70 3.70
N LYS A 153 -4.93 14.54 3.28
CA LYS A 153 -6.07 14.41 4.18
C LYS A 153 -5.68 13.32 5.18
N PRO A 154 -5.63 13.59 6.49
CA PRO A 154 -5.52 12.53 7.47
C PRO A 154 -6.61 11.52 7.14
N LYS A 155 -6.32 10.21 7.21
CA LYS A 155 -7.27 9.15 6.88
C LYS A 155 -8.61 9.49 7.56
N MET A 156 -9.55 10.00 6.76
CA MET A 156 -10.88 10.33 7.24
C MET A 156 -11.53 8.99 7.55
N VAL A 157 -11.64 8.63 8.82
CA VAL A 157 -12.53 7.53 9.16
C VAL A 157 -13.95 8.09 9.11
N LYS A 158 -14.57 7.97 7.93
CA LYS A 158 -16.01 8.22 7.77
C LYS A 158 -16.74 7.11 8.53
N THR A 159 -17.23 7.42 9.73
CA THR A 159 -18.38 6.72 10.31
C THR A 159 -19.60 7.62 10.21
N SER A 160 -20.77 7.00 10.15
CA SER A 160 -22.04 7.58 9.72
C SER A 160 -22.45 8.88 10.41
N ASP A 161 -21.93 9.23 11.60
CA ASP A 161 -22.58 10.30 12.38
C ASP A 161 -21.67 11.39 12.97
N LYS A 162 -20.33 11.27 13.01
CA LYS A 162 -19.44 12.35 13.52
C LYS A 162 -18.06 12.38 12.85
N LYS A 163 -17.63 13.55 12.37
CA LYS A 163 -16.26 13.82 11.90
C LYS A 163 -15.38 14.16 13.11
N TYR A 164 -14.42 13.30 13.45
CA TYR A 164 -13.39 13.62 14.45
C TYR A 164 -12.19 14.26 13.75
N PHE A 165 -11.85 15.50 14.11
CA PHE A 165 -10.74 16.26 13.53
C PHE A 165 -9.64 16.43 14.57
N VAL A 166 -8.60 15.60 14.51
CA VAL A 166 -7.37 15.79 15.29
C VAL A 166 -6.20 15.51 14.38
N LYS A 167 -5.30 16.48 14.25
CA LYS A 167 -4.01 16.32 13.59
C LYS A 167 -2.96 16.20 14.70
N LEU A 168 -2.34 15.03 14.80
CA LEU A 168 -1.17 14.82 15.64
C LEU A 168 0.09 15.00 14.77
N PRO A 169 1.18 15.55 15.31
CA PRO A 169 2.49 15.51 14.66
C PRO A 169 2.87 14.09 14.24
N GLU A 170 3.66 13.97 13.16
CA GLU A 170 4.14 12.67 12.69
C GLU A 170 4.99 11.98 13.77
N GLY A 171 4.73 10.69 14.01
CA GLY A 171 5.36 9.95 15.11
C GLY A 171 4.82 10.27 16.50
N MET A 172 3.89 11.21 16.66
CA MET A 172 3.27 11.48 17.97
C MET A 172 2.05 10.58 18.19
N VAL A 173 2.09 9.82 19.29
CA VAL A 173 1.02 8.92 19.71
C VAL A 173 0.56 9.32 21.11
N LEU A 174 -0.74 9.60 21.27
CA LEU A 174 -1.33 9.93 22.57
C LEU A 174 -1.82 8.65 23.23
N ILE A 175 -1.07 8.11 24.17
CA ILE A 175 -1.38 6.83 24.82
C ILE A 175 -2.71 6.93 25.59
N GLU A 176 -3.00 8.09 26.17
CA GLU A 176 -4.24 8.41 26.90
C GLU A 176 -5.47 8.36 26.00
N ALA A 177 -5.29 8.49 24.68
CA ALA A 177 -6.37 8.38 23.71
C ALA A 177 -6.69 6.93 23.33
N PHE A 178 -5.93 5.93 23.81
CA PHE A 178 -6.15 4.54 23.41
C PHE A 178 -7.55 4.06 23.83
N PRO A 179 -8.28 3.34 22.96
CA PRO A 179 -9.49 2.65 23.39
C PRO A 179 -9.12 1.53 24.38
N PRO A 180 -10.05 1.12 25.27
CA PRO A 180 -9.79 0.15 26.33
C PRO A 180 -9.13 -1.12 25.79
N CYS A 181 -9.68 -1.70 24.71
CA CYS A 181 -9.12 -2.91 24.09
C CYS A 181 -7.66 -2.78 23.62
N MET A 182 -7.24 -1.62 23.11
CA MET A 182 -5.85 -1.41 22.70
C MET A 182 -4.97 -1.01 23.88
N LYS A 183 -5.54 -0.34 24.89
CA LYS A 183 -4.87 0.00 26.13
C LYS A 183 -4.51 -1.26 26.91
N ASP A 184 -5.42 -2.23 26.99
CA ASP A 184 -5.19 -3.52 27.64
C ASP A 184 -4.01 -4.28 27.01
N VAL A 185 -3.99 -4.35 25.67
CA VAL A 185 -2.89 -5.00 24.93
C VAL A 185 -1.57 -4.24 25.07
N TYR A 186 -1.63 -2.91 25.08
CA TYR A 186 -0.45 -2.05 25.29
C TYR A 186 0.12 -2.22 26.70
N ASP A 187 -0.72 -2.28 27.73
CA ASP A 187 -0.27 -2.44 29.12
C ASP A 187 0.28 -3.85 29.36
N ALA A 188 -0.26 -4.88 28.69
CA ALA A 188 0.31 -6.23 28.69
C ALA A 188 1.73 -6.26 28.10
N LEU A 189 1.99 -5.51 27.01
CA LEU A 189 3.35 -5.34 26.46
C LEU A 189 4.30 -4.68 27.47
N LEU A 190 3.84 -3.63 28.16
CA LEU A 190 4.66 -2.95 29.16
C LEU A 190 5.01 -3.85 30.35
N ARG A 191 4.12 -4.77 30.71
CA ARG A 191 4.37 -5.80 31.74
C ARG A 191 5.23 -6.96 31.26
N GLY A 192 5.65 -6.97 29.99
CA GLY A 192 6.44 -8.05 29.40
C GLY A 192 5.67 -9.37 29.27
N GLU A 193 4.33 -9.31 29.24
CA GLU A 193 3.50 -10.49 29.06
C GLU A 193 3.64 -11.04 27.63
N ASN A 194 3.50 -12.36 27.49
CA ASN A 194 3.54 -12.97 26.17
C ASN A 194 2.22 -12.75 25.43
N LEU A 195 2.25 -11.90 24.40
CA LEU A 195 1.09 -11.65 23.55
C LEU A 195 0.83 -12.79 22.57
N SER A 196 -0.45 -13.14 22.40
CA SER A 196 -0.92 -14.00 21.31
C SER A 196 -0.66 -13.38 19.93
N HIS A 197 -0.65 -14.21 18.89
CA HIS A 197 -0.49 -13.76 17.50
C HIS A 197 -1.47 -12.64 17.12
N HIS A 198 -2.74 -12.76 17.54
CA HIS A 198 -3.77 -11.77 17.24
C HIS A 198 -3.56 -10.45 18.01
N GLN A 199 -3.08 -10.50 19.25
CA GLN A 199 -2.75 -9.29 20.01
C GLN A 199 -1.59 -8.53 19.36
N ARG A 200 -0.51 -9.24 18.98
CA ARG A 200 0.64 -8.65 18.28
C ARG A 200 0.23 -7.98 16.98
N PHE A 201 -0.60 -8.65 16.17
CA PHE A 201 -1.13 -8.08 14.94
C PHE A 201 -2.00 -6.85 15.21
N ALA A 202 -2.91 -6.93 16.18
CA ALA A 202 -3.86 -5.87 16.50
C ALA A 202 -3.13 -4.58 16.93
N ILE A 203 -2.18 -4.67 17.86
CA ILE A 203 -1.45 -3.49 18.35
C ILE A 203 -0.50 -2.92 17.30
N ALA A 204 0.23 -3.76 16.56
CA ALA A 204 1.14 -3.29 15.51
C ALA A 204 0.37 -2.56 14.39
N THR A 205 -0.71 -3.16 13.88
CA THR A 205 -1.53 -2.51 12.84
C THR A 205 -2.24 -1.26 13.37
N PHE A 206 -2.70 -1.24 14.62
CA PHE A 206 -3.28 -0.06 15.26
C PHE A 206 -2.29 1.10 15.32
N MET A 207 -1.12 0.89 15.92
CA MET A 207 -0.05 1.89 16.05
C MET A 207 0.34 2.48 14.69
N LEU A 208 0.59 1.61 13.70
CA LEU A 208 0.90 2.05 12.34
C LEU A 208 -0.23 2.88 11.73
N ASN A 209 -1.50 2.54 11.96
CA ASN A 209 -2.63 3.26 11.39
C ASN A 209 -2.94 4.59 12.06
N ILE A 210 -2.58 4.78 13.34
CA ILE A 210 -2.74 6.06 14.04
C ILE A 210 -1.57 7.04 13.81
N GLY A 211 -0.46 6.56 13.23
CA GLY A 211 0.65 7.40 12.78
C GLY A 211 2.02 7.12 13.40
N ALA A 212 2.15 6.04 14.16
CA ALA A 212 3.45 5.61 14.71
C ALA A 212 4.41 5.17 13.60
N THR A 213 5.71 5.38 13.81
CA THR A 213 6.76 4.92 12.92
C THR A 213 7.02 3.42 13.08
N VAL A 214 7.70 2.80 12.11
CA VAL A 214 8.13 1.40 12.22
C VAL A 214 9.00 1.20 13.45
N ASP A 215 9.95 2.11 13.70
CA ASP A 215 10.87 2.03 14.83
C ASP A 215 10.12 2.05 16.17
N GLN A 216 9.15 2.96 16.33
CA GLN A 216 8.32 3.01 17.54
C GLN A 216 7.54 1.71 17.78
N VAL A 217 7.06 1.08 16.71
CA VAL A 217 6.32 -0.19 16.82
C VAL A 217 7.28 -1.36 17.10
N VAL A 218 8.49 -1.36 16.55
CA VAL A 218 9.50 -2.37 16.88
C VAL A 218 9.94 -2.24 18.33
N ASP A 219 10.17 -1.01 18.80
CA ASP A 219 10.57 -0.71 20.17
C ASP A 219 9.54 -1.16 21.20
N LEU A 220 8.24 -1.10 20.86
CA LEU A 220 7.16 -1.61 21.70
C LEU A 220 7.27 -3.10 22.03
N PHE A 221 7.87 -3.90 21.14
CA PHE A 221 8.03 -5.33 21.36
C PHE A 221 9.34 -5.68 22.07
N LYS A 222 10.22 -4.73 22.40
CA LYS A 222 11.51 -5.05 23.08
C LYS A 222 11.33 -5.77 24.42
N ASN A 223 10.21 -5.54 25.09
CA ASN A 223 9.93 -6.10 26.41
C ASN A 223 9.25 -7.48 26.35
N VAL A 224 8.94 -8.03 25.17
CA VAL A 224 8.35 -9.38 25.10
C VAL A 224 9.43 -10.47 25.16
N PRO A 225 9.15 -11.63 25.79
CA PRO A 225 10.18 -12.65 26.07
C PRO A 225 10.86 -13.24 24.83
N ASP A 226 10.18 -13.25 23.68
CA ASP A 226 10.64 -13.83 22.41
C ASP A 226 11.11 -12.77 21.40
N PHE A 227 11.42 -11.55 21.87
CA PHE A 227 11.78 -10.46 20.98
C PHE A 227 13.05 -10.74 20.18
N ASN A 228 12.92 -10.64 18.85
CA ASN A 228 14.04 -10.58 17.92
C ASN A 228 13.89 -9.38 17.00
N GLU A 229 14.79 -8.40 17.10
CA GLU A 229 14.66 -7.14 16.38
C GLU A 229 14.55 -7.33 14.86
N LYS A 230 15.38 -8.18 14.26
CA LYS A 230 15.39 -8.42 12.81
C LYS A 230 14.05 -8.98 12.33
N THR A 231 13.54 -10.00 13.04
CA THR A 231 12.28 -10.65 12.71
C THR A 231 11.08 -9.72 12.95
N THR A 232 11.05 -9.03 14.08
CA THR A 232 9.98 -8.08 14.42
C THR A 232 9.94 -6.93 13.42
N ARG A 233 11.09 -6.33 13.11
CA ARG A 233 11.19 -5.25 12.11
C ARG A 233 10.69 -5.71 10.74
N TYR A 234 11.07 -6.90 10.30
CA TYR A 234 10.57 -7.49 9.07
C TYR A 234 9.03 -7.58 9.06
N GLN A 235 8.44 -8.09 10.14
CA GLN A 235 6.99 -8.25 10.28
C GLN A 235 6.28 -6.89 10.29
N VAL A 236 6.78 -5.92 11.06
CA VAL A 236 6.21 -4.57 11.16
C VAL A 236 6.28 -3.84 9.83
N GLU A 237 7.41 -3.92 9.10
CA GLU A 237 7.54 -3.34 7.76
C GLU A 237 6.58 -3.97 6.76
N HIS A 238 6.33 -5.28 6.86
CA HIS A 238 5.32 -5.96 6.06
C HIS A 238 3.91 -5.43 6.38
N LEU A 239 3.56 -5.31 7.67
CA LEU A 239 2.28 -4.73 8.10
C LEU A 239 2.10 -3.28 7.65
N ALA A 240 3.20 -2.50 7.62
CA ALA A 240 3.22 -1.12 7.14
C ALA A 240 3.04 -1.00 5.62
N GLY A 241 3.12 -2.10 4.87
CA GLY A 241 3.11 -2.10 3.41
C GLY A 241 4.46 -1.67 2.79
N LEU A 242 5.55 -1.74 3.56
CA LEU A 242 6.90 -1.45 3.07
C LEU A 242 7.58 -2.69 2.45
N ARG A 243 7.00 -3.88 2.66
CA ARG A 243 7.41 -5.16 2.06
C ARG A 243 6.21 -5.89 1.44
N GLY A 244 6.48 -6.87 0.58
CA GLY A 244 5.44 -7.74 -0.02
C GLY A 244 4.52 -7.01 -1.00
N SER A 245 3.20 -7.22 -0.88
CA SER A 245 2.15 -6.66 -1.75
C SER A 245 1.99 -5.13 -1.68
N GLN A 246 2.82 -4.45 -0.90
CA GLN A 246 2.78 -3.02 -0.61
C GLN A 246 1.43 -2.51 -0.06
N LYS A 247 0.55 -3.41 0.39
CA LYS A 247 -0.73 -3.07 1.00
C LYS A 247 -0.53 -2.93 2.50
N LYS A 248 -0.71 -1.72 3.02
CA LYS A 248 -0.75 -1.46 4.47
C LYS A 248 -1.92 -2.24 5.09
N TYR A 249 -1.62 -3.06 6.08
CA TYR A 249 -2.63 -3.84 6.80
C TYR A 249 -3.53 -2.90 7.63
N LEU A 250 -4.81 -3.25 7.68
CA LEU A 250 -5.80 -2.54 8.48
C LEU A 250 -5.93 -3.20 9.84
N THR A 251 -6.14 -2.38 10.86
CA THR A 251 -6.53 -2.83 12.20
C THR A 251 -7.88 -3.55 12.14
N TYR A 252 -8.05 -4.56 12.98
CA TYR A 252 -9.32 -5.29 13.11
C TYR A 252 -10.49 -4.35 13.42
N SER A 253 -11.68 -4.72 12.94
CA SER A 253 -12.94 -4.08 13.35
C SER A 253 -13.26 -4.40 14.81
N CYS A 254 -14.10 -3.59 15.45
CA CYS A 254 -14.56 -3.87 16.82
C CYS A 254 -15.29 -5.23 16.90
N GLU A 255 -16.03 -5.61 15.85
CA GLU A 255 -16.67 -6.92 15.75
C GLU A 255 -15.64 -8.05 15.74
N LYS A 256 -14.60 -7.96 14.90
CA LYS A 256 -13.53 -8.97 14.84
C LYS A 256 -12.74 -9.03 16.15
N MET A 257 -12.47 -7.89 16.78
CA MET A 257 -11.82 -7.84 18.10
C MET A 257 -12.65 -8.56 19.16
N ARG A 258 -13.99 -8.41 19.15
CA ARG A 258 -14.91 -9.12 20.06
C ARG A 258 -14.87 -10.63 19.82
N THR A 259 -14.97 -11.07 18.56
CA THR A 259 -14.90 -12.51 18.22
C THR A 259 -13.58 -13.16 18.66
N LEU A 260 -12.48 -12.39 18.64
CA LEU A 260 -11.15 -12.86 19.07
C LEU A 260 -10.93 -12.71 20.59
N GLY A 261 -11.93 -12.26 21.36
CA GLY A 261 -11.79 -12.03 22.81
C GLY A 261 -10.87 -10.87 23.18
N LEU A 262 -10.57 -9.96 22.24
CA LEU A 262 -9.64 -8.83 22.44
C LEU A 262 -10.33 -7.52 22.79
N CYS A 263 -11.67 -7.48 22.81
CA CYS A 263 -12.42 -6.26 23.11
C CYS A 263 -13.61 -6.56 24.00
N HIS A 264 -13.61 -5.97 25.18
CA HIS A 264 -14.66 -6.13 26.19
C HIS A 264 -15.53 -4.87 26.37
N GLY A 265 -15.13 -3.74 25.76
CA GLY A 265 -15.85 -2.48 25.88
C GLY A 265 -16.87 -2.23 24.76
N ASP A 266 -17.98 -1.56 25.10
CA ASP A 266 -18.89 -0.97 24.12
C ASP A 266 -18.57 0.52 23.92
N CYS A 267 -17.74 0.81 22.93
CA CYS A 267 -17.34 2.16 22.60
C CYS A 267 -18.34 2.86 21.66
N GLY A 268 -19.35 2.18 21.11
CA GLY A 268 -20.23 2.75 20.08
C GLY A 268 -19.50 3.18 18.79
N VAL A 269 -18.44 2.46 18.39
CA VAL A 269 -17.68 2.71 17.15
C VAL A 269 -17.43 1.43 16.36
N LYS A 270 -17.10 1.56 15.07
CA LYS A 270 -16.87 0.40 14.18
C LYS A 270 -15.48 -0.24 14.31
N ASN A 271 -14.47 0.53 14.76
CA ASN A 271 -13.11 0.02 14.94
C ASN A 271 -12.30 0.86 15.96
N PRO A 272 -11.18 0.33 16.49
CA PRO A 272 -10.35 1.00 17.49
C PRO A 272 -9.75 2.35 17.03
N ILE A 273 -9.45 2.51 15.73
CA ILE A 273 -8.89 3.76 15.18
C ILE A 273 -9.90 4.91 15.35
N VAL A 274 -11.20 4.66 15.14
CA VAL A 274 -12.24 5.67 15.36
C VAL A 274 -12.30 6.09 16.82
N ALA A 275 -12.28 5.11 17.74
CA ALA A 275 -12.30 5.41 19.17
C ALA A 275 -11.09 6.25 19.58
N TYR A 276 -9.89 5.93 19.06
CA TYR A 276 -8.67 6.70 19.31
C TYR A 276 -8.82 8.17 18.92
N TYR A 277 -9.18 8.47 17.67
CA TYR A 277 -9.32 9.87 17.23
C TYR A 277 -10.46 10.60 17.93
N ARG A 278 -11.52 9.88 18.34
CA ARG A 278 -12.57 10.45 19.20
C ARG A 278 -12.03 10.86 20.57
N ASN A 279 -11.27 9.99 21.22
CA ASN A 279 -10.69 10.25 22.54
C ASN A 279 -9.66 11.38 22.47
N ALA A 280 -8.75 11.33 21.49
CA ALA A 280 -7.78 12.39 21.23
C ALA A 280 -8.47 13.75 21.02
N SER A 281 -9.62 13.78 20.33
CA SER A 281 -10.36 15.02 20.09
C SER A 281 -10.94 15.60 21.38
N LYS A 282 -11.38 14.75 22.30
CA LYS A 282 -11.85 15.17 23.62
C LYS A 282 -10.69 15.75 24.44
N ILE A 283 -9.54 15.08 24.46
CA ILE A 283 -8.33 15.51 25.19
C ILE A 283 -7.89 16.90 24.69
N VAL A 284 -7.70 17.06 23.38
CA VAL A 284 -7.28 18.35 22.80
C VAL A 284 -8.28 19.47 23.10
N LYS A 285 -9.59 19.18 23.08
CA LYS A 285 -10.63 20.16 23.45
C LYS A 285 -10.61 20.53 24.93
N GLN A 286 -10.30 19.58 25.81
CA GLN A 286 -10.18 19.82 27.25
C GLN A 286 -8.95 20.66 27.56
N SER A 287 -7.79 20.35 26.98
CA SER A 287 -6.56 21.14 27.13
C SER A 287 -6.75 22.59 26.68
N ARG A 288 -7.40 22.81 25.52
CA ARG A 288 -7.73 24.16 25.03
C ARG A 288 -8.64 24.96 25.96
N LYS A 289 -9.54 24.29 26.68
CA LYS A 289 -10.43 24.96 27.65
C LYS A 289 -9.67 25.34 28.92
N GLN A 290 -8.72 24.51 29.36
CA GLN A 290 -7.88 24.79 30.52
C GLN A 290 -6.89 25.92 30.25
N GLU A 291 -6.31 26.00 29.04
CA GLU A 291 -5.45 27.12 28.62
C GLU A 291 -6.22 28.45 28.42
N ALA A 292 -7.53 28.38 28.24
CA ALA A 292 -8.40 29.54 28.00
C ALA A 292 -9.18 29.99 29.25
N SER A 293 -9.01 29.33 30.40
CA SER A 293 -9.52 29.79 31.69
C SER A 293 -8.39 30.57 32.40
N PRO A 294 -8.62 31.84 32.78
CA PRO A 294 -7.61 32.69 33.42
C PRO A 294 -7.16 32.17 34.79
#